data_AF-A0A5B8S3D7-F1
#
_entry.id   AF-A0A5B8S3D7-F1
#
_cell.length_a   1.000
_cell.length_b   1.000
_cell.length_c   1.000
_cell.angle_alpha   90.00
_cell.angle_beta   90.00
_cell.angle_gamma   90.00
#
_symmetry.space_group_name_H-M   'P 1'
#
loop_
_entity.id
_entity.type
_entity.pdbx_description
1 polymer ?
#
loop_
_entity_poly.entity_id
_entity_poly.type
_entity_poly.pdbx_seq_one_letter_code
_entity_poly.pdbx_strand_id
1 'polypeptide(L)' 'MLARRDEKGARTAYAKKVAITRSIDAARMAGVPIAAVEFSPDGTIRILTDRFDRDGKLSEFDRLDALGKL' A
#
# COMPACT_ATOMS: atom_id res chain seq x y z
N MET A 1 25.47 -23.87 9.22
CA MET A 1 26.13 -22.93 8.27
C MET A 1 25.06 -22.32 7.37
N LEU A 2 24.57 -21.12 7.71
CA LEU A 2 23.73 -20.32 6.82
C LEU A 2 24.62 -19.19 6.32
N ALA A 3 24.91 -19.19 5.02
CA ALA A 3 25.72 -18.17 4.37
C ALA A 3 25.03 -16.80 4.54
N ARG A 4 25.62 -15.92 5.35
CA ARG A 4 25.30 -14.49 5.31
C ARG A 4 25.83 -14.00 3.97
N ARG A 5 24.94 -13.83 2.99
CA ARG A 5 25.27 -13.22 1.70
C ARG A 5 25.92 -11.87 1.96
N ASP A 6 27.02 -11.66 1.26
CA ASP A 6 27.88 -10.49 1.30
C ASP A 6 27.09 -9.17 1.30
N GLU A 7 27.24 -8.39 2.36
CA GLU A 7 26.93 -6.96 2.43
C GLU A 7 27.96 -6.15 1.60
N LYS A 8 28.28 -6.60 0.38
CA LYS A 8 29.15 -5.86 -0.53
C LYS A 8 28.38 -4.69 -1.13
N GLY A 9 28.40 -3.58 -0.40
CA GLY A 9 28.09 -2.25 -0.90
C GLY A 9 26.62 -2.07 -1.25
N ALA A 10 25.78 -1.86 -0.24
CA ALA A 10 24.52 -1.17 -0.43
C ALA A 10 24.83 0.25 -0.92
N ARG A 11 25.04 0.38 -2.23
CA ARG A 11 25.09 1.67 -2.91
C ARG A 11 23.79 2.34 -2.51
N THR A 12 23.85 3.38 -1.68
CA THR A 12 22.68 4.13 -1.20
C THR A 12 22.02 4.78 -2.42
N ALA A 13 21.20 4.01 -3.11
CA ALA A 13 20.54 4.40 -4.33
C ALA A 13 19.08 4.58 -3.95
N TYR A 14 18.77 5.77 -3.41
CA TYR A 14 17.40 6.20 -3.24
C TYR A 14 16.58 5.83 -4.49
N ALA A 15 15.37 5.33 -4.26
CA ALA A 15 14.48 4.94 -5.32
C ALA A 15 14.31 6.11 -6.30
N LYS A 16 14.62 5.88 -7.57
CA LYS A 16 14.41 6.90 -8.61
C LYS A 16 12.92 7.20 -8.73
N LYS A 17 12.57 8.45 -9.05
CA LYS A 17 11.17 8.87 -9.30
C LYS A 17 10.39 7.89 -10.18
N VAL A 18 11.01 7.41 -11.27
CA VAL A 18 10.39 6.46 -12.20
C VAL A 18 10.04 5.13 -11.54
N ALA A 19 10.88 4.62 -10.63
CA ALA A 19 10.59 3.39 -9.90
C ALA A 19 9.41 3.59 -8.95
N ILE A 20 9.38 4.72 -8.23
CA ILE A 20 8.29 5.09 -7.33
C ILE A 20 6.95 5.16 -8.08
N THR A 21 6.91 5.89 -9.19
CA THR A 21 5.69 6.02 -10.01
C THR A 21 5.21 4.67 -10.51
N ARG A 22 6.10 3.83 -11.06
CA ARG A 22 5.75 2.50 -11.56
C ARG A 22 5.21 1.57 -10.48
N SER A 23 5.78 1.61 -9.27
CA SER A 23 5.29 0.82 -8.14
C SER A 23 3.88 1.22 -7.72
N ILE A 24 3.61 2.53 -7.64
CA ILE A 24 2.27 3.05 -7.30
C ILE A 24 1.25 2.68 -8.39
N ASP A 25 1.60 2.85 -9.66
CA ASP A 25 0.70 2.52 -10.77
C ASP A 25 0.41 1.01 -10.82
N ALA A 26 1.41 0.16 -10.61
CA ALA A 26 1.22 -1.29 -10.55
C ALA A 26 0.26 -1.69 -9.41
N ALA A 27 0.39 -1.08 -8.23
CA ALA A 27 -0.52 -1.34 -7.12
C ALA A 27 -1.96 -0.87 -7.43
N ARG A 28 -2.13 0.29 -8.05
CA ARG A 28 -3.45 0.78 -8.51
C ARG A 28 -4.08 -0.15 -9.54
N MET A 29 -3.31 -0.59 -10.53
CA MET A 29 -3.78 -1.53 -11.56
C MET A 29 -4.18 -2.88 -10.96
N ALA A 30 -3.52 -3.31 -9.88
CA ALA A 30 -3.85 -4.51 -9.13
C ALA A 30 -5.05 -4.32 -8.18
N GLY A 31 -5.67 -3.14 -8.13
CA GLY A 31 -6.79 -2.85 -7.23
C GLY A 31 -6.39 -2.78 -5.75
N VAL A 32 -5.09 -2.62 -5.46
CA VAL A 32 -4.59 -2.55 -4.09
C VAL A 32 -4.92 -1.17 -3.49
N PRO A 33 -5.67 -1.10 -2.37
CA PRO A 33 -5.94 0.16 -1.70
C PRO A 33 -4.68 0.67 -1.00
N ILE A 34 -4.08 1.72 -1.54
CA ILE A 34 -2.84 2.31 -1.01
C ILE A 34 -3.19 3.31 0.11
N ALA A 35 -2.78 3.02 1.34
CA ALA A 35 -2.86 3.96 2.46
C ALA A 35 -1.63 4.87 2.54
N ALA A 36 -0.44 4.27 2.36
CA ALA A 36 0.83 4.99 2.44
C ALA A 36 1.92 4.30 1.60
N VAL A 37 3.01 5.03 1.36
CA VAL A 37 4.19 4.51 0.65
C VAL A 37 5.43 4.91 1.44
N GLU A 38 6.28 3.93 1.77
CA GLU A 38 7.55 4.14 2.46
C GLU A 38 8.72 3.97 1.49
N PHE A 39 9.72 4.84 1.62
CA PHE A 39 10.94 4.83 0.82
C PHE A 39 12.16 4.65 1.72
N SER A 40 12.92 3.59 1.47
CA SER A 40 14.16 3.31 2.21
C SER A 40 15.38 3.81 1.44
N PRO A 41 16.47 4.24 2.11
CA PRO A 41 17.69 4.72 1.46
C PRO A 41 18.42 3.67 0.60
N ASP A 42 18.11 2.39 0.81
CA ASP A 42 18.57 1.25 0.01
C ASP A 42 17.83 1.11 -1.35
N GLY A 43 16.84 1.97 -1.60
CA GLY A 43 16.02 1.95 -2.81
C GLY A 43 14.76 1.10 -2.70
N THR A 44 14.50 0.47 -1.55
CA THR A 44 13.29 -0.31 -1.31
C THR A 44 12.07 0.61 -1.24
N ILE A 45 11.01 0.26 -1.98
CA ILE A 45 9.70 0.92 -1.92
C ILE A 45 8.72 -0.06 -1.28
N ARG A 46 8.10 0.32 -0.17
CA ARG A 46 7.02 -0.46 0.46
C ARG A 46 5.69 0.25 0.28
N ILE A 47 4.70 -0.48 -0.21
CA ILE A 47 3.32 0.01 -0.35
C ILE A 47 2.55 -0.54 0.84
N LEU A 48 2.08 0.37 1.68
CA LEU A 48 1.24 0.04 2.83
C LEU A 48 -0.20 0.09 2.37
N THR A 49 -0.86 -1.06 2.47
CA THR A 49 -2.25 -1.20 2.09
C THR A 49 -3.13 -0.79 3.25
N ASP A 50 -4.21 -0.06 2.96
CA ASP A 50 -5.22 0.12 3.97
C ASP A 50 -5.94 -1.21 4.20
N ARG A 51 -5.86 -1.72 5.43
CA ARG A 51 -6.75 -2.80 5.86
C ARG A 51 -7.98 -2.15 6.49
N PHE A 52 -8.63 -1.25 5.76
CA PHE A 52 -10.04 -1.04 6.01
C PHE A 52 -10.72 -2.30 5.50
N ASP A 53 -11.08 -3.20 6.42
CA ASP A 53 -12.36 -3.85 6.28
C ASP A 53 -13.37 -2.71 6.14
N ARG A 54 -13.64 -2.30 4.89
CA ARG A 54 -14.92 -1.70 4.55
C ARG A 54 -15.97 -2.80 4.64
N ASP A 55 -16.05 -3.46 5.78
CA ASP A 55 -17.34 -3.84 6.32
C ASP A 55 -18.01 -2.51 6.58
N GLY A 56 -18.61 -1.97 5.52
CA GLY A 56 -19.50 -0.84 5.60
C GLY A 56 -20.62 -1.26 6.53
N LYS A 57 -20.42 -1.03 7.83
CA LYS A 57 -21.51 -1.01 8.78
C LYS A 57 -22.35 0.18 8.36
N LEU A 58 -23.29 -0.08 7.47
CA LEU A 58 -24.38 0.81 7.14
C LEU A 58 -24.88 1.37 8.47
N SER A 59 -24.87 2.69 8.58
CA SER A 59 -25.40 3.34 9.75
C SER A 59 -26.85 2.90 9.93
N GLU A 60 -27.38 3.03 11.14
CA GLU A 60 -28.80 2.73 11.34
C GLU A 60 -29.69 3.58 10.43
N PHE A 61 -29.23 4.79 10.11
CA PHE A 61 -29.87 5.69 9.16
C PHE A 61 -29.88 5.12 7.74
N ASP A 62 -28.73 4.68 7.21
CA ASP A 62 -28.67 4.07 5.86
C ASP A 62 -29.54 2.81 5.77
N ARG A 63 -29.63 2.03 6.85
CA ARG A 63 -30.52 0.87 6.93
C ARG A 63 -31.99 1.26 6.92
N LEU A 64 -32.37 2.34 7.61
CA LEU A 64 -33.75 2.81 7.66
C LEU A 64 -34.19 3.45 6.33
N ASP A 65 -33.29 4.13 5.63
CA ASP A 65 -33.56 4.75 4.32
C ASP A 65 -33.81 3.67 3.26
N ALA A 66 -32.97 2.63 3.23
CA ALA A 66 -33.16 1.48 2.35
C ALA A 66 -34.47 0.69 2.60
N LEU A 67 -35.02 0.80 3.81
CA LEU A 67 -36.31 0.21 4.18
C LEU A 67 -37.51 1.14 3.93
N GLY A 68 -37.28 2.37 3.45
CA GLY A 68 -38.33 3.38 3.26
C GLY A 68 -38.98 3.84 4.57
N LYS A 69 -38.22 3.81 5.68
CA LYS A 69 -38.69 4.15 7.03
C LYS A 69 -38.22 5.52 7.52
N LEU A 70 -37.65 6.33 6.62
CA LEU A 70 -37.24 7.71 6.83
C LEU A 70 -38.11 8.66 6.00
#